data_AF-A0A5C8JS82-F1
#
_entry.id   AF-A0A5C8JS82-F1
#
_cell.length_a   1.000
_cell.length_b   1.000
_cell.length_c   1.000
_cell.angle_alpha   90.00
_cell.angle_beta   90.00
_cell.angle_gamma   90.00
#
_symmetry.space_group_name_H-M   'P 1'
#
loop_
_entity.id
_entity.type
_entity.pdbx_description
1 polymer ?
#
loop_
_entity_poly.entity_id
_entity_poly.type
_entity_poly.pdbx_seq_one_letter_code
_entity_poly.pdbx_strand_id
1 'polypeptide(L)'
;MEVKCPACGLVDQVIAVPGVVAAGTTYRIGRVRLPGDREVADLPSRAALGASKHQMSRTQLAVWLSFPSRHYTPWTRNQGYVLLGVAALLHLVVSLVIAMGKFSGWAEVLLAPFCLTGVFWGVGLLLVLGAYGARKRDEAEGPAREKAYAVWESLCYCSRDNVAFEPGVDVTFHPHETRQYIFGFRPPAGKL
;
A
#
# COMPACT_ATOMS: atom_id res chain seq x y z
N MET A 1 29.18 7.16 -0.13
CA MET A 1 29.40 6.49 1.17
C MET A 1 28.86 5.09 1.02
N GLU A 2 29.64 4.07 1.37
CA GLU A 2 29.16 2.67 1.35
C GLU A 2 28.27 2.43 2.57
N VAL A 3 27.04 1.94 2.33
CA VAL A 3 26.09 1.64 3.40
C VAL A 3 26.41 0.26 3.97
N LYS A 4 26.80 0.21 5.24
CA LYS A 4 27.04 -1.04 5.98
C LYS A 4 25.76 -1.52 6.64
N CYS A 5 25.54 -2.83 6.63
CA CYS A 5 24.48 -3.44 7.44
C CYS A 5 24.85 -3.30 8.93
N PRO A 6 24.00 -2.70 9.77
CA PRO A 6 24.25 -2.62 11.22
C PRO A 6 24.22 -3.98 11.94
N ALA A 7 23.62 -5.02 11.36
CA ALA A 7 23.59 -6.37 11.94
C ALA A 7 24.89 -7.16 11.71
N CYS A 8 25.42 -7.20 10.47
CA CYS A 8 26.64 -7.95 10.15
C CYS A 8 27.88 -7.09 9.88
N GLY A 9 27.77 -5.76 9.80
CA GLY A 9 28.87 -4.84 9.55
C GLY A 9 29.38 -4.79 8.10
N LEU A 10 28.76 -5.53 7.19
CA LEU A 10 29.22 -5.73 5.82
C LEU A 10 28.39 -4.94 4.79
N VAL A 11 28.97 -4.72 3.61
CA VAL A 11 28.40 -3.93 2.50
C VAL A 11 27.92 -4.77 1.31
N ASP A 12 28.35 -6.04 1.25
CA ASP A 12 28.29 -6.89 0.05
C ASP A 12 26.87 -7.36 -0.32
N GLN A 13 25.95 -7.37 0.64
CA GLN A 13 24.58 -7.88 0.47
C GLN A 13 23.51 -6.86 0.86
N VAL A 14 23.84 -5.57 0.81
CA VAL A 14 22.95 -4.45 1.08
C VAL A 14 22.36 -3.92 -0.22
N ILE A 15 21.03 -3.84 -0.30
CA ILE A 15 20.28 -3.37 -1.47
C ILE A 15 19.23 -2.35 -1.02
N ALA A 16 19.04 -1.27 -1.79
CA ALA A 16 17.96 -0.32 -1.53
C ALA A 16 16.58 -0.99 -1.64
N VAL A 17 15.70 -0.75 -0.66
CA VAL A 17 14.35 -1.32 -0.60
C VAL A 17 13.52 -1.01 -1.86
N PRO A 18 13.50 0.23 -2.40
CA PRO A 18 12.80 0.51 -3.65
C PRO A 18 13.28 -0.36 -4.82
N GLY A 19 14.58 -0.66 -4.88
CA GLY A 19 15.17 -1.55 -5.88
C GLY A 19 14.72 -3.00 -5.71
N VAL A 20 14.65 -3.49 -4.47
CA VAL A 20 14.13 -4.84 -4.14
C VAL A 20 12.67 -4.98 -4.57
N VAL A 21 11.85 -3.96 -4.33
CA VAL A 21 10.43 -3.94 -4.70
C VAL A 21 10.26 -3.84 -6.22
N ALA A 22 10.97 -2.94 -6.89
CA ALA A 22 10.87 -2.72 -8.34
C ALA A 22 11.33 -3.94 -9.16
N ALA A 23 12.40 -4.61 -8.72
CA ALA A 23 12.92 -5.78 -9.41
C ALA A 23 12.10 -7.06 -9.15
N GLY A 24 11.10 -7.00 -8.25
CA GLY A 24 10.30 -8.18 -7.87
C GLY A 24 11.20 -9.35 -7.46
N THR A 25 12.25 -9.05 -6.70
CA THR A 25 13.40 -9.96 -6.54
C THR A 25 13.04 -11.20 -5.74
N THR A 26 13.42 -12.35 -6.29
CA THR A 26 13.56 -13.59 -5.53
C THR A 26 14.86 -13.57 -4.76
N TYR A 27 14.84 -13.90 -3.48
CA TYR A 27 16.06 -14.27 -2.76
C TYR A 27 15.90 -15.66 -2.16
N ARG A 28 16.95 -16.47 -2.28
CA ARG A 28 16.99 -17.83 -1.76
C ARG A 28 18.06 -17.87 -0.68
N ILE A 29 17.62 -17.94 0.57
CA ILE A 29 18.54 -18.10 1.69
C ILE A 29 19.02 -19.55 1.69
N GLY A 30 20.26 -19.77 1.27
CA GLY A 30 21.00 -21.00 1.55
C GLY A 30 22.00 -20.72 2.67
N ARG A 31 21.74 -21.23 3.87
CA ARG A 31 22.79 -21.32 4.89
C ARG A 31 23.58 -22.61 4.64
N VAL A 32 24.80 -22.48 4.14
CA VAL A 32 25.72 -23.61 3.98
C VAL A 32 26.32 -23.90 5.34
N ARG A 33 26.04 -25.09 5.88
CA ARG A 33 26.83 -25.66 6.98
C ARG A 33 28.06 -26.31 6.34
N LEU A 34 29.26 -25.85 6.69
CA LEU A 34 30.49 -26.56 6.36
C LEU A 34 30.48 -27.89 7.13
N PRO A 35 30.61 -29.06 6.47
CA PRO A 35 30.78 -30.33 7.18
C PRO A 35 32.24 -30.44 7.60
N GLY A 36 32.50 -30.34 8.91
CA GLY A 36 33.83 -30.58 9.46
C GLY A 36 34.14 -29.71 10.66
N ASP A 37 33.51 -29.99 11.79
CA ASP A 37 34.14 -29.68 13.07
C ASP A 37 35.30 -30.67 13.25
N ARG A 38 36.51 -30.21 12.93
CA ARG A 38 37.70 -30.68 13.63
C ARG A 38 38.09 -29.55 14.58
N GLU A 39 38.08 -29.89 15.85
CA GLU A 39 38.27 -29.04 17.02
C GLU A 39 39.32 -27.93 16.79
N VAL A 40 38.86 -26.68 16.86
CA VAL A 40 39.70 -25.55 17.25
C VAL A 40 39.03 -24.93 18.46
N ALA A 41 39.69 -25.05 19.61
CA ALA A 41 39.31 -24.39 20.84
C ALA A 41 39.35 -22.87 20.66
N ASP A 42 38.48 -22.18 21.41
CA ASP A 42 38.35 -20.72 21.51
C ASP A 42 37.48 -20.01 20.47
N LEU A 43 36.16 -20.16 20.60
CA LEU A 43 35.19 -19.06 20.39
C LEU A 43 33.91 -19.36 21.19
N PRO A 44 33.33 -18.37 21.92
CA PRO A 44 32.18 -18.60 22.78
C PRO A 44 30.95 -18.98 21.95
N SER A 45 30.42 -20.13 22.31
CA SER A 45 29.25 -20.78 21.74
C SER A 45 27.97 -20.00 22.01
N ARG A 46 27.20 -19.72 20.94
CA ARG A 46 25.75 -19.56 21.04
C ARG A 46 25.02 -20.58 20.16
N ALA A 47 24.89 -21.74 20.79
CA ALA A 47 23.87 -22.78 20.68
C ALA A 47 22.88 -22.77 19.50
N ALA A 48 22.90 -23.90 18.78
CA ALA A 48 21.75 -24.78 18.55
C ALA A 48 20.46 -24.15 18.00
N LEU A 49 20.38 -23.99 16.67
CA LEU A 49 19.10 -23.92 15.97
C LEU A 49 19.14 -24.82 14.73
N GLY A 50 18.14 -25.69 14.62
CA GLY A 50 17.92 -26.60 13.50
C GLY A 50 17.85 -25.89 12.17
N ALA A 51 18.08 -26.64 11.09
CA ALA A 51 18.02 -26.11 9.74
C ALA A 51 16.61 -25.63 9.37
N SER A 52 16.31 -24.34 9.56
CA SER A 52 15.10 -23.72 9.03
C SER A 52 15.40 -23.17 7.63
N LYS A 53 15.00 -23.91 6.59
CA LYS A 53 15.03 -23.44 5.20
C LYS A 53 13.84 -22.50 4.98
N HIS A 54 14.03 -21.19 5.18
CA HIS A 54 13.03 -20.20 4.80
C HIS A 54 13.18 -19.84 3.32
N GLN A 55 12.39 -20.48 2.46
CA GLN A 55 12.12 -19.98 1.11
C GLN A 55 10.97 -18.99 1.19
N MET A 56 11.27 -17.70 1.07
CA MET A 56 10.26 -16.67 0.77
C MET A 56 9.98 -16.71 -0.74
N SER A 57 8.72 -16.87 -1.13
CA SER A 57 8.34 -16.78 -2.54
C SER A 57 8.49 -15.32 -3.02
N ARG A 58 8.71 -15.15 -4.33
CA ARG A 58 8.94 -13.88 -5.06
C ARG A 58 8.01 -12.72 -4.69
N THR A 59 6.83 -13.04 -4.17
CA THR A 59 5.78 -12.08 -3.84
C THR A 59 5.85 -11.60 -2.39
N GLN A 60 6.32 -12.42 -1.45
CA GLN A 60 6.14 -12.12 -0.03
C GLN A 60 7.10 -11.06 0.50
N LEU A 61 8.40 -11.14 0.17
CA LEU A 61 9.36 -10.10 0.55
C LEU A 61 9.03 -8.76 -0.10
N ALA A 62 8.72 -8.77 -1.40
CA ALA A 62 8.32 -7.57 -2.12
C ALA A 62 7.05 -6.96 -1.52
N VAL A 63 6.06 -7.78 -1.12
CA VAL A 63 4.85 -7.32 -0.41
C VAL A 63 5.18 -6.74 0.95
N TRP A 64 6.06 -7.37 1.74
CA TRP A 64 6.46 -6.89 3.06
C TRP A 64 7.21 -5.56 3.02
N LEU A 65 8.09 -5.41 2.04
CA LEU A 65 8.86 -4.20 1.82
C LEU A 65 8.10 -3.15 0.99
N SER A 66 6.96 -3.48 0.40
CA SER A 66 6.22 -2.53 -0.43
C SER A 66 5.62 -1.40 0.40
N PHE A 67 5.64 -0.19 -0.15
CA PHE A 67 4.86 0.90 0.40
C PHE A 67 3.36 0.58 0.24
N PRO A 68 2.54 0.67 1.31
CA PRO A 68 1.15 0.27 1.22
C PRO A 68 0.39 1.11 0.18
N SER A 69 -0.31 0.43 -0.72
CA SER A 69 -1.09 1.06 -1.78
C SER A 69 -2.23 1.91 -1.22
N ARG A 70 -2.65 2.94 -1.99
CA ARG A 70 -3.89 3.65 -1.69
C ARG A 70 -5.07 2.72 -2.00
N HIS A 71 -5.99 2.58 -1.06
CA HIS A 71 -7.18 1.71 -1.24
C HIS A 71 -8.21 2.28 -2.23
N TYR A 72 -8.05 3.54 -2.65
CA TYR A 72 -9.00 4.22 -3.54
C TYR A 72 -8.35 4.53 -4.89
N THR A 73 -8.83 3.87 -5.95
CA THR A 73 -8.41 4.18 -7.31
C THR A 73 -9.12 5.46 -7.81
N PRO A 74 -8.54 6.22 -8.74
CA PRO A 74 -9.21 7.37 -9.35
C PRO A 74 -10.56 6.99 -9.98
N TRP A 75 -10.67 5.76 -10.49
CA TRP A 75 -11.89 5.20 -11.06
C TRP A 75 -13.03 5.12 -10.04
N THR A 76 -12.80 4.50 -8.87
CA THR A 76 -13.83 4.38 -7.83
C THR A 76 -14.28 5.74 -7.29
N ARG A 77 -13.41 6.76 -7.34
CA ARG A 77 -13.74 8.14 -6.93
C ARG A 77 -14.62 8.90 -7.93
N ASN A 78 -14.70 8.46 -9.18
CA ASN A 78 -15.43 9.16 -10.24
C ASN A 78 -16.69 8.41 -10.71
N GLN A 79 -16.86 7.14 -10.32
CA GLN A 79 -18.03 6.33 -10.66
C GLN A 79 -19.36 7.00 -10.30
N GLY A 80 -19.44 7.68 -9.16
CA GLY A 80 -20.65 8.41 -8.74
C GLY A 80 -21.03 9.53 -9.73
N TYR A 81 -20.06 10.32 -10.18
CA TYR A 81 -20.31 11.39 -11.16
C TYR A 81 -20.72 10.84 -12.52
N VAL A 82 -20.09 9.75 -12.97
CA VAL A 82 -20.48 9.07 -14.21
C VAL A 82 -21.92 8.56 -14.10
N LEU A 83 -22.28 7.94 -12.98
CA LEU A 83 -23.63 7.43 -12.75
C LEU A 83 -24.68 8.56 -12.73
N LEU A 84 -24.35 9.70 -12.11
CA LEU A 84 -25.21 10.89 -12.13
C LEU A 84 -25.36 11.48 -13.54
N GLY A 85 -24.29 11.50 -14.33
CA GLY A 85 -24.35 11.92 -15.73
C GLY A 85 -25.24 11.02 -16.57
N VAL A 86 -25.12 9.70 -16.39
CA VAL A 86 -26.00 8.71 -17.04
C VAL A 86 -27.45 8.88 -16.56
N ALA A 87 -27.67 9.09 -15.26
CA ALA A 87 -28.99 9.33 -14.70
C ALA A 87 -29.65 10.57 -15.33
N ALA A 88 -28.91 11.68 -15.46
CA ALA A 88 -29.39 12.91 -16.08
C ALA A 88 -29.75 12.71 -17.56
N LEU A 89 -28.91 12.00 -18.33
CA LEU A 89 -29.17 11.69 -19.73
C LEU A 89 -30.45 10.85 -19.87
N LEU A 90 -30.57 9.77 -19.10
CA LEU A 90 -31.75 8.91 -19.11
C LEU A 90 -33.01 9.68 -18.69
N HIS A 91 -32.90 10.53 -17.67
CA HIS A 91 -34.00 11.35 -17.19
C HIS A 91 -34.50 12.29 -18.28
N LEU A 92 -33.59 12.93 -19.02
CA LEU A 92 -33.93 13.82 -20.13
C LEU A 92 -34.59 13.06 -21.28
N VAL A 93 -34.06 11.89 -21.67
CA VAL A 93 -34.64 11.05 -22.73
C VAL A 93 -36.05 10.59 -22.36
N VAL A 94 -36.25 10.09 -21.14
CA VAL A 94 -37.57 9.64 -20.67
C VAL A 94 -38.55 10.81 -20.61
N SER A 95 -38.12 11.96 -20.10
CA SER A 95 -38.94 13.18 -20.06
C SER A 95 -39.38 13.61 -21.46
N LEU A 96 -38.47 13.57 -22.45
CA LEU A 96 -38.76 13.93 -23.83
C LEU A 96 -39.78 12.97 -24.46
N VAL A 97 -39.63 11.66 -24.25
CA VAL A 97 -40.57 10.65 -24.76
C VAL A 97 -41.97 10.86 -24.20
N ILE A 98 -42.10 11.15 -22.90
CA ILE A 98 -43.39 11.41 -22.25
C ILE A 98 -44.00 12.74 -22.71
N ALA A 99 -43.18 13.78 -22.88
CA ALA A 99 -43.62 15.08 -23.40
C ALA A 99 -44.12 15.00 -24.85
N MET A 100 -43.58 14.10 -25.67
CA MET A 100 -44.08 13.84 -27.02
C MET A 100 -45.40 13.04 -27.05
N GLY A 101 -45.84 12.51 -25.90
CA GLY A 101 -47.11 11.81 -25.75
C GLY A 101 -48.30 12.77 -25.85
N LYS A 102 -49.32 12.40 -26.64
CA LYS A 102 -50.53 13.23 -26.92
C LYS A 102 -51.38 13.59 -25.69
N PHE A 103 -51.16 12.97 -24.53
CA PHE A 103 -52.02 13.10 -23.35
C PHE A 103 -51.25 13.29 -22.03
N SER A 104 -50.01 13.79 -22.07
CA SER A 104 -49.24 13.94 -20.83
C SER A 104 -49.58 15.24 -20.10
N GLY A 105 -50.01 15.12 -18.85
CA GLY A 105 -50.05 16.27 -17.94
C GLY A 105 -48.64 16.69 -17.53
N TRP A 106 -48.40 17.97 -17.25
CA TRP A 106 -47.08 18.46 -16.78
C TRP A 106 -46.57 17.70 -15.53
N ALA A 107 -47.49 17.23 -14.68
CA ALA A 107 -47.15 16.40 -13.53
C ALA A 107 -46.55 15.04 -13.93
N GLU A 108 -47.05 14.40 -14.99
CA GLU A 108 -46.56 13.12 -15.49
C GLU A 108 -45.19 13.27 -16.16
N VAL A 109 -45.01 14.36 -16.94
CA VAL A 109 -43.74 14.70 -17.59
C VAL A 109 -42.63 14.92 -16.58
N LEU A 110 -42.93 15.44 -15.38
CA LEU A 110 -41.94 15.72 -14.34
C LEU A 110 -41.74 14.56 -13.37
N LEU A 111 -42.81 13.87 -12.95
CA LEU A 111 -42.74 12.89 -11.86
C LEU A 111 -42.40 11.47 -12.36
N ALA A 112 -42.94 11.05 -13.51
CA ALA A 112 -42.72 9.70 -14.02
C ALA A 112 -41.24 9.41 -14.36
N PRO A 113 -40.47 10.34 -14.97
CA PRO A 113 -39.03 10.14 -15.16
C PRO A 113 -38.26 10.01 -13.84
N PHE A 114 -38.68 10.71 -12.78
CA PHE A 114 -38.07 10.60 -11.46
C PHE A 114 -38.28 9.20 -10.86
N CYS A 115 -39.46 8.60 -11.01
CA CYS A 115 -39.71 7.23 -10.58
C CYS A 115 -38.86 6.20 -11.34
N LEU A 116 -38.63 6.44 -12.64
CA LEU A 116 -37.86 5.52 -13.49
C LEU A 116 -36.34 5.66 -13.31
N THR A 117 -35.85 6.86 -12.98
CA THR A 117 -34.41 7.14 -12.85
C THR A 117 -33.95 7.34 -11.41
N GLY A 118 -34.86 7.40 -10.44
CA GLY A 118 -34.59 7.73 -9.05
C GLY A 118 -33.57 6.81 -8.39
N VAL A 119 -33.53 5.53 -8.78
CA VAL A 119 -32.51 4.58 -8.30
C VAL A 119 -31.10 5.02 -8.73
N PHE A 120 -30.93 5.48 -9.97
CA PHE A 120 -29.64 5.97 -10.46
C PHE A 120 -29.21 7.26 -9.76
N TRP A 121 -30.16 8.16 -9.48
CA TRP A 121 -29.92 9.37 -8.70
C TRP A 121 -29.49 9.05 -7.27
N GLY A 122 -30.23 8.18 -6.57
CA GLY A 122 -29.93 7.78 -5.20
C GLY A 122 -28.59 7.07 -5.07
N VAL A 123 -28.34 6.05 -5.90
CA VAL A 123 -27.07 5.31 -5.90
C VAL A 123 -25.90 6.22 -6.30
N GLY A 124 -26.08 7.05 -7.33
CA GLY A 124 -25.05 8.00 -7.78
C GLY A 124 -24.66 8.97 -6.68
N LEU A 125 -25.64 9.51 -5.96
CA LEU A 125 -25.41 10.45 -4.87
C LEU A 125 -24.72 9.80 -3.67
N LEU A 126 -25.11 8.56 -3.30
CA LEU A 126 -24.42 7.79 -2.26
C LEU A 126 -22.96 7.52 -2.62
N LEU A 127 -22.67 7.17 -3.87
CA LEU A 127 -21.29 6.96 -4.33
C LEU A 127 -20.47 8.25 -4.30
N VAL A 128 -21.05 9.39 -4.67
CA VAL A 128 -20.37 10.70 -4.57
C VAL A 128 -20.07 11.06 -3.12
N LEU A 129 -21.02 10.86 -2.19
CA LEU A 129 -20.81 11.12 -0.77
C LEU A 129 -19.73 10.20 -0.17
N GLY A 130 -19.77 8.91 -0.50
CA GLY A 130 -18.73 7.96 -0.10
C GLY A 130 -17.36 8.34 -0.66
N ALA A 131 -17.30 8.74 -1.93
CA ALA A 131 -16.08 9.23 -2.57
C ALA A 131 -15.56 10.49 -1.89
N TYR A 132 -16.42 11.46 -1.55
CA TYR A 132 -16.05 12.67 -0.81
C TYR A 132 -15.43 12.35 0.55
N GLY A 133 -16.06 11.47 1.33
CA GLY A 133 -15.51 11.01 2.61
C GLY A 133 -14.17 10.29 2.47
N ALA A 134 -13.97 9.53 1.38
CA ALA A 134 -12.67 8.95 1.04
C ALA A 134 -11.63 10.02 0.68
N ARG A 135 -12.00 11.05 -0.13
CA ARG A 135 -11.10 12.17 -0.47
C ARG A 135 -10.61 12.90 0.77
N LYS A 136 -11.53 13.21 1.68
CA LYS A 136 -11.21 13.93 2.91
C LYS A 136 -10.26 13.14 3.81
N ARG A 137 -10.43 11.82 3.90
CA ARG A 137 -9.50 10.94 4.63
C ARG A 137 -8.14 10.87 3.95
N ASP A 138 -8.10 10.74 2.62
CA ASP A 138 -6.85 10.74 1.86
C ASP A 138 -6.07 12.05 2.02
N GLU A 139 -6.76 13.19 2.01
CA GLU A 139 -6.15 14.51 2.23
C GLU A 139 -5.60 14.65 3.65
N ALA A 140 -6.33 14.13 4.65
CA ALA A 140 -5.86 14.11 6.04
C ALA A 140 -4.66 13.18 6.25
N GLU A 141 -4.61 12.03 5.57
CA GLU A 141 -3.50 11.06 5.65
C GLU A 141 -2.30 11.45 4.76
N GLY A 142 -2.50 12.31 3.76
CA GLY A 142 -1.50 12.78 2.80
C GLY A 142 -0.14 13.13 3.42
N PRO A 143 -0.05 14.09 4.36
CA PRO A 143 1.23 14.53 4.92
C PRO A 143 1.95 13.45 5.73
N ALA A 144 1.21 12.57 6.42
CA ALA A 144 1.80 11.44 7.13
C ALA A 144 2.39 10.41 6.15
N ARG A 145 1.70 10.16 5.05
CA ARG A 145 2.15 9.26 3.99
C ARG A 145 3.37 9.80 3.25
N GLU A 146 3.46 11.10 2.99
CA GLU A 146 4.64 11.71 2.37
C GLU A 146 5.88 11.53 3.24
N LYS A 147 5.77 11.76 4.54
CA LYS A 147 6.86 11.49 5.50
C LYS A 147 7.25 10.01 5.52
N ALA A 148 6.26 9.13 5.58
CA ALA A 148 6.50 7.68 5.55
C ALA A 148 7.15 7.23 4.24
N TYR A 149 6.80 7.86 3.11
CA TYR A 149 7.38 7.56 1.80
C TYR A 149 8.85 8.00 1.73
N ALA A 150 9.19 9.18 2.24
CA ALA A 150 10.58 9.65 2.31
C ALA A 150 11.46 8.71 3.14
N VAL A 151 10.95 8.22 4.29
CA VAL A 151 11.65 7.19 5.09
C VAL A 151 11.80 5.91 4.27
N TRP A 152 10.72 5.43 3.68
CA TRP A 152 10.70 4.21 2.86
C TRP A 152 11.71 4.24 1.71
N GLU A 153 11.86 5.38 1.01
CA GLU A 153 12.83 5.54 -0.08
C GLU A 153 14.28 5.40 0.39
N SER A 154 14.56 5.77 1.64
CA SER A 154 15.90 5.67 2.23
C SER A 154 16.25 4.28 2.74
N LEU A 155 15.25 3.39 2.92
CA LEU A 155 15.46 2.10 3.54
C LEU A 155 16.37 1.19 2.71
N CYS A 156 17.21 0.44 3.41
CA CYS A 156 18.09 -0.57 2.88
C CYS A 156 17.71 -1.94 3.46
N TYR A 157 17.95 -2.99 2.68
CA TYR A 157 17.69 -4.37 3.04
C TYR A 157 18.98 -5.18 2.92
N CYS A 158 19.30 -5.94 3.97
CA CYS A 158 20.40 -6.89 3.96
C CYS A 158 19.86 -8.31 3.79
N SER A 159 20.24 -8.96 2.68
CA SER A 159 19.77 -10.32 2.38
C SER A 159 20.43 -11.41 3.23
N ARG A 160 21.60 -11.12 3.85
CA ARG A 160 22.33 -12.04 4.73
C ARG A 160 21.57 -12.34 6.01
N ASP A 161 21.22 -11.28 6.73
CA ASP A 161 20.57 -11.36 8.04
C ASP A 161 19.05 -11.22 7.95
N ASN A 162 18.52 -10.95 6.74
CA ASN A 162 17.10 -10.76 6.49
C ASN A 162 16.52 -9.61 7.33
N VAL A 163 17.21 -8.47 7.32
CA VAL A 163 16.84 -7.25 8.07
C VAL A 163 16.72 -6.06 7.13
N ALA A 164 15.76 -5.19 7.40
CA ALA A 164 15.65 -3.86 6.83
C ALA A 164 16.10 -2.81 7.86
N PHE A 165 16.66 -1.71 7.38
CA PHE A 165 17.19 -0.65 8.23
C PHE A 165 17.23 0.68 7.49
N GLU A 166 17.24 1.78 8.24
CA GLU A 166 17.44 3.13 7.72
C GLU A 166 18.92 3.52 7.84
N PRO A 167 19.62 3.87 6.75
CA PRO A 167 21.03 4.28 6.82
C PRO A 167 21.24 5.47 7.75
N GLY A 168 22.18 5.36 8.68
CA GLY A 168 22.48 6.41 9.67
C GLY A 168 21.59 6.38 10.91
N VAL A 169 20.59 5.50 10.95
CA VAL A 169 19.80 5.20 12.14
C VAL A 169 20.18 3.79 12.58
N ASP A 170 20.68 3.64 13.80
CA ASP A 170 21.14 2.34 14.33
C ASP A 170 19.96 1.45 14.77
N VAL A 171 18.99 1.28 13.86
CA VAL A 171 17.77 0.50 14.08
C VAL A 171 17.63 -0.50 12.94
N THR A 172 17.46 -1.77 13.32
CA THR A 172 17.15 -2.87 12.42
C THR A 172 15.79 -3.45 12.74
N PHE A 173 15.08 -3.89 11.71
CA PHE A 173 13.78 -4.51 11.85
C PHE A 173 13.60 -5.60 10.80
N HIS A 174 12.67 -6.52 11.04
CA HIS A 174 12.37 -7.56 10.07
C HIS A 174 11.55 -6.98 8.90
N PRO A 175 11.70 -7.44 7.64
CA PRO A 175 10.96 -6.89 6.49
C PRO A 175 9.43 -6.82 6.68
N HIS A 176 8.84 -7.76 7.42
CA HIS A 176 7.41 -7.75 7.75
C HIS A 176 6.98 -6.54 8.60
N GLU A 177 7.90 -5.96 9.38
CA GLU A 177 7.66 -4.84 10.29
C GLU A 177 7.79 -3.48 9.58
N THR A 178 8.20 -3.47 8.31
CA THR A 178 8.42 -2.23 7.52
C THR A 178 7.23 -1.28 7.60
N ARG A 179 6.00 -1.81 7.50
CA ARG A 179 4.79 -0.98 7.63
C ARG A 179 4.67 -0.33 9.01
N GLN A 180 4.96 -1.06 10.08
CA GLN A 180 4.90 -0.50 11.44
C GLN A 180 6.02 0.51 11.64
N TYR A 181 7.19 0.29 11.06
CA TYR A 181 8.30 1.24 11.14
C TYR A 181 7.98 2.58 10.46
N ILE A 182 7.56 2.56 9.19
CA ILE A 182 7.33 3.79 8.40
C ILE A 182 6.14 4.62 8.88
N PHE A 183 5.13 4.02 9.54
CA PHE A 183 3.98 4.75 10.09
C PHE A 183 4.01 4.93 11.61
N GLY A 184 4.75 4.08 12.33
CA GLY A 184 4.73 4.01 13.79
C GLY A 184 5.81 4.84 14.49
N PHE A 185 6.86 5.30 13.80
CA PHE A 185 7.98 5.98 14.45
C PHE A 185 8.35 7.34 13.83
N ARG A 186 7.81 8.39 14.45
CA ARG A 186 8.58 9.41 15.17
C ARG A 186 7.69 9.97 16.28
N PRO A 187 7.94 9.71 17.59
CA PRO A 187 7.61 10.74 18.56
C PRO A 187 8.37 12.01 18.14
N PRO A 188 7.77 13.21 18.25
CA PRO A 188 8.45 14.44 17.87
C PRO A 188 9.81 14.49 18.58
N ALA A 189 10.88 14.58 17.79
CA ALA A 189 12.23 14.80 18.29
C ALA A 189 12.22 16.14 19.04
N GLY A 190 12.12 16.08 20.36
CA GLY A 190 11.95 17.27 21.19
C GLY A 190 11.39 16.92 22.56
N LYS A 191 12.19 16.21 23.36
CA LYS A 191 12.29 16.28 24.83
C LYS A 191 13.23 15.17 25.31
N LEU A 192 14.52 15.46 25.25
CA LEU A 192 15.49 15.01 26.26
C LEU A 192 15.82 16.25 27.09
#